data_AF-A0A7S3PVE0-F1
#
_entry.id   AF-A0A7S3PVE0-F1
#
_cell.length_a   1.000
_cell.length_b   1.000
_cell.length_c   1.000
_cell.angle_alpha   90.00
_cell.angle_beta   90.00
_cell.angle_gamma   90.00
#
_symmetry.space_group_name_H-M   'P 1'
#
loop_
_entity.id
_entity.type
_entity.pdbx_description
1 polymer ?
#
loop_
_entity_poly.entity_id
_entity_poly.type
_entity_poly.pdbx_seq_one_letter_code
_entity_poly.pdbx_strand_id
1 'polypeptide(L)'
;MVLSYLLSMDFSCLLAILLIVVRDIVDAILSARQLKFRSSSFSFADMKNFSPGYIQDRFETWSNNRSFVDFSLMINAIALFAFFVPLLQVSWILSDGGKRRISSLAVVCVLVLTGAICELIVSLILLGIHGTETWIGNDFNLEDWTDDGGDMIGWRVLELVHTVLRGMTTWINAFEWISIFGIMTTLFIVVKSERSYSHSNTGAETFGIKWALLGLVIGILGLFDFVAEILRLQSWVTFVTISFLVRSINMFILVPIYLFILGRQLPIIKGSFEEWNHSDAGKPLSPDENVLGTDTS
;
A
#
# COMPACT_ATOMS: atom_id res chain seq x y z
N MET A 1 9.18 13.28 -27.43
CA MET A 1 7.91 12.54 -27.32
C MET A 1 7.61 12.13 -25.87
N VAL A 2 8.48 11.38 -25.18
CA VAL A 2 8.28 10.95 -23.78
C VAL A 2 8.05 12.10 -22.80
N LEU A 3 8.80 13.21 -22.89
CA LEU A 3 8.64 14.36 -22.00
C LEU A 3 7.25 15.03 -22.14
N SER A 4 6.75 15.17 -23.37
CA SER A 4 5.40 15.69 -23.62
C SER A 4 4.32 14.75 -23.08
N TYR A 5 4.55 13.42 -23.15
CA TYR A 5 3.65 12.46 -22.49
C TYR A 5 3.64 12.63 -20.97
N LEU A 6 4.80 12.81 -20.33
CA LEU A 6 4.89 13.00 -18.88
C LEU A 6 4.25 14.32 -18.42
N LEU A 7 4.39 15.40 -19.20
CA LEU A 7 3.78 16.70 -18.90
C LEU A 7 2.24 16.68 -19.00
N SER A 8 1.66 15.71 -19.70
CA SER A 8 0.21 15.53 -19.81
C SER A 8 -0.42 14.71 -18.68
N MET A 9 0.39 14.12 -17.81
CA MET A 9 -0.10 13.26 -16.73
C MET A 9 -0.48 14.06 -15.48
N ASP A 10 -1.44 13.54 -14.72
CA ASP A 10 -1.76 14.10 -13.41
C ASP A 10 -0.54 14.02 -12.46
N PHE A 11 -0.23 15.16 -11.82
CA PHE A 11 0.93 15.31 -10.96
C PHE A 11 0.92 14.34 -9.77
N SER A 12 -0.27 14.04 -9.20
CA SER A 12 -0.37 13.12 -8.06
C SER A 12 0.02 11.69 -8.44
N CYS A 13 -0.36 11.25 -9.64
CA CYS A 13 0.02 9.93 -10.17
C CYS A 13 1.53 9.87 -10.44
N LEU A 14 2.11 10.92 -11.03
CA LEU A 14 3.55 10.98 -11.31
C LEU A 14 4.38 10.97 -10.03
N LEU A 15 3.96 11.74 -9.01
CA LEU A 15 4.60 11.76 -7.69
C LEU A 15 4.52 10.38 -7.02
N ALA A 16 3.34 9.73 -7.06
CA ALA A 16 3.16 8.40 -6.51
C ALA A 16 4.06 7.36 -7.21
N ILE A 17 4.14 7.37 -8.54
CA ILE A 17 5.04 6.49 -9.30
C ILE A 17 6.49 6.72 -8.89
N LEU A 18 6.94 7.98 -8.83
CA LEU A 18 8.31 8.31 -8.46
C LEU A 18 8.65 7.78 -7.06
N LEU A 19 7.79 8.03 -6.08
CA LEU A 19 8.01 7.61 -4.69
C LEU A 19 8.01 6.08 -4.55
N ILE A 20 7.09 5.39 -5.23
CA ILE A 20 7.05 3.92 -5.24
C ILE A 20 8.32 3.36 -5.86
N VAL A 21 8.78 3.89 -7.00
CA VAL A 21 10.02 3.43 -7.64
C VAL A 21 11.24 3.69 -6.74
N VAL A 22 11.33 4.86 -6.10
CA VAL A 22 12.44 5.15 -5.17
C VAL A 22 12.41 4.18 -3.99
N ARG A 23 11.25 3.97 -3.37
CA ARG A 23 11.06 3.00 -2.29
C ARG A 23 11.48 1.59 -2.72
N ASP A 24 11.00 1.13 -3.87
CA ASP A 24 11.29 -0.18 -4.44
C ASP A 24 12.79 -0.39 -4.70
N ILE A 25 13.50 0.65 -5.18
CA ILE A 25 14.97 0.62 -5.34
C ILE A 25 15.66 0.50 -3.99
N VAL A 26 15.24 1.28 -2.99
CA VAL A 26 15.80 1.23 -1.63
C VAL A 26 15.61 -0.15 -1.00
N ASP A 27 14.40 -0.71 -1.10
CA ASP A 27 14.05 -2.04 -0.60
C ASP A 27 14.85 -3.14 -1.32
N ALA A 28 15.06 -3.01 -2.63
CA ALA A 28 15.91 -3.93 -3.39
C ALA A 28 17.37 -3.88 -2.94
N ILE A 29 17.92 -2.68 -2.69
CA ILE A 29 19.29 -2.50 -2.17
C ILE A 29 19.40 -3.10 -0.76
N LEU A 30 18.43 -2.84 0.12
CA LEU A 30 18.38 -3.43 1.46
C LEU A 30 18.35 -4.96 1.39
N SER A 31 17.48 -5.51 0.56
CA SER A 31 17.36 -6.96 0.37
C SER A 31 18.66 -7.57 -0.15
N ALA A 32 19.33 -6.91 -1.11
CA ALA A 32 20.62 -7.36 -1.62
C ALA A 32 21.72 -7.35 -0.54
N ARG A 33 21.77 -6.31 0.31
CA ARG A 33 22.71 -6.25 1.45
C ARG A 33 22.44 -7.37 2.46
N GLN A 34 21.17 -7.60 2.79
CA GLN A 34 20.77 -8.65 3.72
C GLN A 34 21.06 -10.05 3.16
N LEU A 35 20.84 -10.30 1.87
CA LEU A 35 21.17 -11.57 1.21
C LEU A 35 22.67 -11.87 1.25
N LYS A 36 23.51 -10.85 1.00
CA LYS A 36 24.97 -11.00 1.08
C LYS A 36 25.39 -11.45 2.48
N PHE A 37 24.85 -10.81 3.52
CA PHE A 37 25.13 -11.20 4.90
C PHE A 37 24.60 -12.61 5.21
N ARG A 38 23.37 -12.92 4.79
CA ARG A 38 22.74 -14.22 5.01
C ARG A 38 23.58 -15.36 4.43
N SER A 39 24.22 -15.16 3.28
CA SER A 39 25.06 -16.19 2.67
C SER A 39 26.32 -16.54 3.47
N SER A 40 26.83 -15.64 4.31
CA SER A 40 28.06 -15.87 5.10
C SER A 40 27.82 -16.34 6.53
N SER A 41 26.67 -16.01 7.14
CA SER A 41 26.45 -16.23 8.59
C SER A 41 25.10 -16.85 8.96
N PHE A 42 24.21 -17.16 7.99
CA PHE A 42 22.89 -17.69 8.32
C PHE A 42 22.91 -19.20 8.57
N SER A 43 22.57 -19.58 9.80
CA SER A 43 22.27 -20.95 10.19
C SER A 43 20.88 -21.01 10.81
N PHE A 44 19.98 -21.80 10.19
CA PHE A 44 18.61 -21.97 10.70
C PHE A 44 18.60 -22.66 12.07
N ALA A 45 19.58 -23.54 12.33
CA ALA A 45 19.73 -24.20 13.62
C ALA A 45 20.09 -23.18 14.71
N ASP A 46 21.01 -22.25 14.42
CA ASP A 46 21.42 -21.19 15.34
C ASP A 46 20.29 -20.21 15.65
N MET A 47 19.52 -19.82 14.63
CA MET A 47 18.33 -19.01 14.81
C MET A 47 17.29 -19.71 15.69
N LYS A 48 17.04 -21.02 15.46
CA LYS A 48 16.06 -21.80 16.24
C LYS A 48 16.51 -22.01 17.69
N ASN A 49 17.81 -22.14 17.91
CA ASN A 49 18.39 -22.36 19.24
C ASN A 49 18.69 -21.05 19.98
N PHE A 50 18.35 -19.88 19.41
CA PHE A 50 18.66 -18.56 19.97
C PHE A 50 20.14 -18.46 20.40
N SER A 51 21.06 -18.85 19.50
CA SER A 51 22.48 -18.82 19.84
C SER A 51 22.96 -17.36 19.98
N PRO A 52 23.59 -16.98 21.11
CA PRO A 52 23.91 -15.57 21.39
C PRO A 52 24.82 -14.91 20.35
N GLY A 53 25.87 -15.60 19.91
CA GLY A 53 26.79 -15.06 18.91
C GLY A 53 26.11 -14.76 17.58
N TYR A 54 25.17 -15.62 17.15
CA TYR A 54 24.37 -15.36 15.96
C TYR A 54 23.48 -14.12 16.11
N ILE A 55 22.87 -13.94 17.29
CA ILE A 55 22.02 -12.78 17.59
C ILE A 55 22.86 -11.50 17.60
N GLN A 56 24.04 -11.50 18.25
CA GLN A 56 24.97 -10.37 18.29
C GLN A 56 25.44 -9.96 16.90
N ASP A 57 25.93 -10.91 16.09
CA ASP A 57 26.39 -10.64 14.72
C ASP A 57 25.29 -10.04 13.85
N ARG A 58 24.06 -10.56 13.99
CA ARG A 58 22.88 -10.03 13.30
C ARG A 58 22.57 -8.61 13.75
N PHE A 59 22.63 -8.38 15.06
CA PHE A 59 22.34 -7.10 15.67
C PHE A 59 23.34 -6.02 15.23
N GLU A 60 24.63 -6.33 15.24
CA GLU A 60 25.69 -5.43 14.77
C GLU A 60 25.49 -5.08 13.30
N THR A 61 25.14 -6.06 12.48
CA THR A 61 24.84 -5.84 11.05
C THR A 61 23.63 -4.93 10.84
N TRP A 62 22.60 -5.07 11.66
CA TRP A 62 21.43 -4.20 11.63
C TRP A 62 21.77 -2.80 12.08
N SER A 63 22.49 -2.65 13.19
CA SER A 63 22.97 -1.37 13.70
C SER A 63 23.76 -0.60 12.63
N ASN A 64 24.65 -1.29 11.91
CA ASN A 64 25.44 -0.73 10.80
C ASN A 64 24.60 -0.26 9.60
N ASN A 65 23.40 -0.81 9.40
CA ASN A 65 22.51 -0.42 8.30
C ASN A 65 21.29 0.38 8.78
N ARG A 66 21.24 0.76 10.06
CA ARG A 66 20.04 1.33 10.69
C ARG A 66 19.49 2.53 9.96
N SER A 67 20.32 3.54 9.70
CA SER A 67 19.87 4.77 9.03
C SER A 67 19.23 4.50 7.66
N PHE A 68 19.67 3.44 6.97
CA PHE A 68 19.11 3.05 5.68
C PHE A 68 17.78 2.29 5.83
N VAL A 69 17.65 1.44 6.85
CA VAL A 69 16.39 0.78 7.20
C VAL A 69 15.34 1.81 7.63
N ASP A 70 15.71 2.73 8.51
CA ASP A 70 14.84 3.80 9.02
C ASP A 70 14.37 4.71 7.87
N PHE A 71 15.28 5.05 6.95
CA PHE A 71 14.93 5.77 5.73
C PHE A 71 13.95 4.98 4.84
N SER A 72 14.13 3.67 4.69
CA SER A 72 13.23 2.83 3.88
C SER A 72 11.82 2.78 4.47
N LEU A 73 11.70 2.68 5.79
CA LEU A 73 10.40 2.70 6.46
C LEU A 73 9.67 4.04 6.23
N MET A 74 10.39 5.16 6.32
CA MET A 74 9.80 6.49 6.10
C MET A 74 9.39 6.70 4.63
N ILE A 75 10.25 6.32 3.67
CA ILE A 75 9.90 6.45 2.24
C ILE A 75 8.73 5.53 1.88
N ASN A 76 8.62 4.35 2.51
CA ASN A 76 7.49 3.44 2.34
C ASN A 76 6.16 4.08 2.76
N ALA A 77 6.11 4.64 3.98
CA ALA A 77 4.91 5.33 4.47
C ALA A 77 4.52 6.51 3.58
N ILE A 78 5.50 7.32 3.15
CA ILE A 78 5.27 8.48 2.26
C ILE A 78 4.78 8.03 0.88
N ALA A 79 5.39 6.98 0.31
CA ALA A 79 5.01 6.43 -1.00
C ALA A 79 3.57 5.89 -0.98
N LEU A 80 3.18 5.17 0.08
CA LEU A 80 1.82 4.67 0.22
C LEU A 80 0.82 5.81 0.40
N PHE A 81 1.15 6.83 1.20
CA PHE A 81 0.30 8.02 1.33
C PHE A 81 0.10 8.73 -0.02
N ALA A 82 1.18 8.89 -0.80
CA ALA A 82 1.10 9.46 -2.14
C ALA A 82 0.28 8.60 -3.11
N PHE A 83 0.36 7.27 -3.00
CA PHE A 83 -0.45 6.33 -3.77
C PHE A 83 -1.96 6.48 -3.54
N PHE A 84 -2.36 6.83 -2.31
CA PHE A 84 -3.76 6.99 -1.96
C PHE A 84 -4.41 8.27 -2.51
N VAL A 85 -3.65 9.33 -2.74
CA VAL A 85 -4.17 10.60 -3.30
C VAL A 85 -4.91 10.41 -4.63
N PRO A 86 -4.34 9.78 -5.67
CA PRO A 86 -5.04 9.57 -6.93
C PRO A 86 -6.25 8.63 -6.78
N LEU A 87 -6.25 7.70 -5.83
CA LEU A 87 -7.42 6.85 -5.57
C LEU A 87 -8.59 7.63 -4.95
N LEU A 88 -8.30 8.61 -4.08
CA LEU A 88 -9.32 9.53 -3.56
C LEU A 88 -9.87 10.44 -4.68
N GLN A 89 -9.01 10.92 -5.58
CA GLN A 89 -9.44 11.71 -6.75
C GLN A 89 -10.36 10.91 -7.67
N VAL A 90 -10.01 9.66 -7.98
CA VAL A 90 -10.87 8.73 -8.73
C VAL A 90 -12.21 8.57 -8.03
N SER A 91 -12.20 8.36 -6.71
CA SER A 91 -13.42 8.15 -5.93
C SER A 91 -14.30 9.39 -5.94
N TRP A 92 -13.72 10.58 -5.85
CA TRP A 92 -14.44 11.84 -5.97
C TRP A 92 -15.10 12.01 -7.35
N ILE A 93 -14.36 11.77 -8.42
CA ILE A 93 -14.88 11.88 -9.80
C ILE A 93 -16.00 10.85 -10.04
N LEU A 94 -15.79 9.59 -9.66
CA LEU A 94 -16.81 8.53 -9.79
C LEU A 94 -18.06 8.79 -8.95
N SER A 95 -17.96 9.63 -7.92
CA SER A 95 -19.11 10.02 -7.09
C SER A 95 -19.91 11.17 -7.68
N ASP A 96 -19.49 11.72 -8.83
CA ASP A 96 -20.05 12.95 -9.40
C ASP A 96 -20.01 14.11 -8.37
N GLY A 97 -18.86 14.26 -7.70
CA GLY A 97 -18.69 15.23 -6.61
C GLY A 97 -19.60 14.97 -5.39
N GLY A 98 -19.92 13.71 -5.12
CA GLY A 98 -20.74 13.28 -3.98
C GLY A 98 -22.24 13.17 -4.27
N LYS A 99 -22.69 13.23 -5.53
CA LYS A 99 -24.10 13.13 -5.91
C LYS A 99 -24.56 11.68 -6.11
N ARG A 100 -23.65 10.76 -6.46
CA ARG A 100 -23.98 9.37 -6.84
C ARG A 100 -23.12 8.36 -6.11
N ARG A 101 -23.71 7.20 -5.78
CA ARG A 101 -23.02 6.00 -5.25
C ARG A 101 -22.09 6.29 -4.06
N ILE A 102 -22.52 7.23 -3.22
CA ILE A 102 -21.76 7.74 -2.07
C ILE A 102 -21.37 6.60 -1.13
N SER A 103 -22.23 5.60 -0.92
CA SER A 103 -21.96 4.49 0.00
C SER A 103 -20.73 3.67 -0.41
N SER A 104 -20.68 3.20 -1.66
CA SER A 104 -19.54 2.41 -2.16
C SER A 104 -18.24 3.20 -2.17
N LEU A 105 -18.29 4.48 -2.53
CA LEU A 105 -17.10 5.33 -2.60
C LEU A 105 -16.65 5.82 -1.22
N ALA A 106 -17.57 5.97 -0.27
CA ALA A 106 -17.24 6.19 1.13
C ALA A 106 -16.47 5.01 1.72
N VAL A 107 -16.82 3.76 1.36
CA VAL A 107 -16.05 2.57 1.76
C VAL A 107 -14.62 2.65 1.21
N VAL A 108 -14.44 3.07 -0.05
CA VAL A 108 -13.09 3.27 -0.61
C VAL A 108 -12.31 4.31 0.18
N CYS A 109 -12.91 5.48 0.47
CA CYS A 109 -12.26 6.52 1.26
C CYS A 109 -11.87 6.03 2.67
N VAL A 110 -12.76 5.30 3.35
CA VAL A 110 -12.48 4.75 4.69
C VAL A 110 -11.34 3.74 4.64
N LEU A 111 -11.34 2.82 3.68
CA LEU A 111 -10.27 1.82 3.52
C LEU A 111 -8.93 2.48 3.19
N VAL A 112 -8.94 3.48 2.31
CA VAL A 112 -7.76 4.27 1.94
C VAL A 112 -7.18 4.98 3.16
N LEU A 113 -8.01 5.71 3.91
CA LEU A 113 -7.55 6.45 5.09
C LEU A 113 -7.06 5.50 6.20
N THR A 114 -7.78 4.39 6.43
CA THR A 114 -7.40 3.40 7.44
C THR A 114 -6.07 2.75 7.05
N GLY A 115 -5.91 2.32 5.80
CA GLY A 115 -4.65 1.76 5.30
C GLY A 115 -3.48 2.75 5.44
N ALA A 116 -3.68 4.02 5.07
CA ALA A 116 -2.66 5.06 5.18
C ALA A 116 -2.22 5.29 6.63
N ILE A 117 -3.18 5.38 7.55
CA ILE A 117 -2.91 5.60 8.98
C ILE A 117 -2.24 4.38 9.58
N CYS A 118 -2.71 3.16 9.27
CA CYS A 118 -2.10 1.93 9.74
C CYS A 118 -0.63 1.83 9.32
N GLU A 119 -0.33 2.09 8.04
CA GLU A 119 1.06 2.04 7.54
C GLU A 119 1.95 3.08 8.22
N LEU A 120 1.46 4.31 8.38
CA LEU A 120 2.20 5.36 9.06
C LEU A 120 2.49 4.97 10.51
N ILE A 121 1.49 4.47 11.23
CA ILE A 121 1.64 4.01 12.62
C ILE A 121 2.64 2.86 12.70
N VAL A 122 2.56 1.87 11.81
CA VAL A 122 3.51 0.74 11.77
C VAL A 122 4.92 1.22 11.50
N SER A 123 5.10 2.11 10.53
CA SER A 123 6.41 2.66 10.19
C SER A 123 7.04 3.42 11.35
N LEU A 124 6.24 4.20 12.10
CA LEU A 124 6.70 4.89 13.31
C LEU A 124 7.00 3.93 14.46
N ILE A 125 6.16 2.90 14.65
CA ILE A 125 6.40 1.86 15.66
C ILE A 125 7.69 1.12 15.36
N LEU A 126 7.90 0.68 14.11
CA LEU A 126 9.13 -0.01 13.70
C LEU A 126 10.37 0.86 13.86
N LEU A 127 10.27 2.16 13.56
CA LEU A 127 11.34 3.11 13.82
C LEU A 127 11.67 3.19 15.32
N GLY A 128 10.65 3.27 16.18
CA GLY A 128 10.81 3.28 17.63
C GLY A 128 11.39 1.98 18.18
N ILE A 129 10.97 0.84 17.64
CA ILE A 129 11.49 -0.49 17.97
C ILE A 129 12.98 -0.55 17.63
N HIS A 130 13.37 -0.25 16.39
CA HIS A 130 14.78 -0.28 15.99
C HIS A 130 15.64 0.69 16.82
N GLY A 131 15.10 1.87 17.16
CA GLY A 131 15.78 2.82 18.02
C GLY A 131 16.00 2.31 19.44
N THR A 132 14.96 1.72 20.04
CA THR A 132 15.00 1.16 21.38
C THR A 132 15.90 -0.07 21.44
N GLU A 133 15.79 -0.96 20.46
CA GLU A 133 16.66 -2.12 20.32
C GLU A 133 18.13 -1.70 20.26
N THR A 134 18.48 -0.73 19.41
CA THR A 134 19.87 -0.23 19.29
C THR A 134 20.37 0.33 20.61
N TRP A 135 19.53 1.09 21.29
CA TRP A 135 19.86 1.66 22.60
C TRP A 135 20.10 0.56 23.64
N ILE A 136 19.21 -0.43 23.73
CA ILE A 136 19.37 -1.57 24.64
C ILE A 136 20.63 -2.38 24.29
N GLY A 137 20.87 -2.65 23.01
CA GLY A 137 22.02 -3.41 22.53
C GLY A 137 23.37 -2.78 22.84
N ASN A 138 23.45 -1.44 22.90
CA ASN A 138 24.70 -0.72 23.12
C ASN A 138 24.92 -0.33 24.59
N ASP A 139 23.87 0.04 25.31
CA ASP A 139 23.99 0.68 26.62
C ASP A 139 23.67 -0.26 27.80
N PHE A 140 22.97 -1.37 27.57
CA PHE A 140 22.69 -2.36 28.62
C PHE A 140 23.71 -3.49 28.59
N ASN A 141 24.10 -3.96 29.77
CA ASN A 141 24.87 -5.19 29.89
C ASN A 141 23.98 -6.39 29.54
N LEU A 142 24.00 -6.83 28.28
CA LEU A 142 23.21 -7.97 27.80
C LEU A 142 23.93 -9.32 27.95
N GLU A 143 25.20 -9.28 28.36
CA GLU A 143 26.06 -10.46 28.49
C GLU A 143 25.91 -11.13 29.86
N ASP A 144 25.71 -10.32 30.92
CA ASP A 144 25.56 -10.77 32.30
C ASP A 144 24.25 -10.24 32.93
N TRP A 145 23.13 -10.93 32.71
CA TRP A 145 21.86 -10.58 33.37
C TRP A 145 21.66 -11.27 34.72
N THR A 146 22.28 -12.43 34.91
CA THR A 146 22.33 -13.13 36.19
C THR A 146 23.68 -12.99 36.86
N ASP A 147 23.72 -13.22 38.17
CA ASP A 147 24.94 -13.14 38.98
C ASP A 147 26.02 -14.17 38.57
N ASP A 148 25.64 -15.19 37.79
CA ASP A 148 26.53 -16.29 37.38
C ASP A 148 27.47 -15.91 36.22
N GLY A 149 27.22 -14.79 35.52
CA GLY A 149 28.04 -14.28 34.42
C GLY A 149 28.02 -15.14 33.14
N GLY A 150 28.12 -14.49 31.98
CA GLY A 150 28.23 -15.09 30.65
C GLY A 150 26.99 -15.82 30.17
N ASP A 151 25.82 -15.54 30.76
CA ASP A 151 24.57 -16.25 30.46
C ASP A 151 23.97 -15.85 29.11
N MET A 152 24.34 -14.66 28.61
CA MET A 152 23.83 -14.05 27.39
C MET A 152 22.29 -14.05 27.31
N ILE A 153 21.61 -14.06 28.46
CA ILE A 153 20.15 -14.13 28.55
C ILE A 153 19.55 -12.84 28.00
N GLY A 154 20.19 -11.69 28.22
CA GLY A 154 19.75 -10.39 27.71
C GLY A 154 19.58 -10.38 26.19
N TRP A 155 20.55 -10.92 25.45
CA TRP A 155 20.47 -11.04 23.99
C TRP A 155 19.31 -11.92 23.51
N ARG A 156 19.04 -13.03 24.21
CA ARG A 156 17.92 -13.92 23.88
C ARG A 156 16.57 -13.26 24.16
N VAL A 157 16.46 -12.54 25.28
CA VAL A 157 15.24 -11.80 25.62
C VAL A 157 14.99 -10.68 24.61
N LEU A 158 16.03 -9.95 24.21
CA LEU A 158 15.93 -8.92 23.18
C LEU A 158 15.41 -9.51 21.85
N GLU A 159 15.96 -10.65 21.41
CA GLU A 159 15.52 -11.34 20.19
C GLU A 159 14.08 -11.86 20.28
N LEU A 160 13.67 -12.36 21.45
CA LEU A 160 12.29 -12.79 21.69
C LEU A 160 11.34 -11.61 21.57
N VAL A 161 11.67 -10.48 22.20
CA VAL A 161 10.87 -9.23 22.13
C VAL A 161 10.79 -8.73 20.70
N HIS A 162 11.92 -8.66 19.98
CA HIS A 162 11.95 -8.31 18.56
C HIS A 162 11.01 -9.19 17.73
N THR A 163 11.07 -10.51 17.94
CA THR A 163 10.24 -11.48 17.22
C THR A 163 8.75 -11.28 17.48
N VAL A 164 8.36 -11.05 18.74
CA VAL A 164 6.96 -10.78 19.11
C VAL A 164 6.47 -9.48 18.46
N LEU A 165 7.25 -8.42 18.54
CA LEU A 165 6.91 -7.12 17.94
C LEU A 165 6.75 -7.22 16.42
N ARG A 166 7.65 -7.96 15.75
CA ARG A 166 7.54 -8.24 14.31
C ARG A 166 6.30 -9.07 13.97
N GLY A 167 5.92 -10.02 14.84
CA GLY A 167 4.66 -10.76 14.71
C GLY A 167 3.45 -9.83 14.76
N MET A 168 3.45 -8.85 15.67
CA MET A 168 2.36 -7.86 15.78
C MET A 168 2.25 -6.97 14.54
N THR A 169 3.37 -6.49 13.99
CA THR A 169 3.35 -5.65 12.78
C THR A 169 2.93 -6.42 11.53
N THR A 170 3.19 -7.73 11.49
CA THR A 170 2.76 -8.61 10.40
C THR A 170 1.24 -8.60 10.21
N TRP A 171 0.47 -8.58 11.29
CA TRP A 171 -1.00 -8.48 11.22
C TRP A 171 -1.48 -7.18 10.59
N ILE A 172 -0.79 -6.07 10.87
CA ILE A 172 -1.17 -4.77 10.31
C ILE A 172 -0.85 -4.74 8.81
N ASN A 173 0.29 -5.30 8.40
CA ASN A 173 0.61 -5.48 6.97
C ASN A 173 -0.44 -6.35 6.26
N ALA A 174 -0.91 -7.42 6.90
CA ALA A 174 -1.99 -8.25 6.35
C ALA A 174 -3.28 -7.42 6.13
N PHE A 175 -3.60 -6.51 7.06
CA PHE A 175 -4.74 -5.59 6.93
C PHE A 175 -4.62 -4.63 5.74
N GLU A 176 -3.41 -4.17 5.43
CA GLU A 176 -3.15 -3.33 4.24
C GLU A 176 -3.55 -4.07 2.95
N TRP A 177 -3.11 -5.32 2.80
CA TRP A 177 -3.36 -6.11 1.59
C TRP A 177 -4.83 -6.41 1.35
N ILE A 178 -5.57 -6.73 2.41
CA ILE A 178 -7.03 -6.91 2.30
C ILE A 178 -7.75 -5.59 2.02
N SER A 179 -7.23 -4.46 2.52
CA SER A 179 -7.75 -3.13 2.19
C SER A 179 -7.55 -2.79 0.72
N ILE A 180 -6.37 -3.07 0.15
CA ILE A 180 -6.11 -2.91 -1.29
C ILE A 180 -7.08 -3.78 -2.11
N PHE A 181 -7.30 -5.04 -1.72
CA PHE A 181 -8.29 -5.91 -2.36
C PHE A 181 -9.70 -5.29 -2.34
N GLY A 182 -10.14 -4.80 -1.18
CA GLY A 182 -11.44 -4.15 -1.03
C GLY A 182 -11.59 -2.89 -1.88
N ILE A 183 -10.58 -2.03 -1.88
CA ILE A 183 -10.54 -0.79 -2.68
C ILE A 183 -10.64 -1.12 -4.17
N MET A 184 -9.77 -1.99 -4.68
CA MET A 184 -9.70 -2.30 -6.11
C MET A 184 -10.97 -3.01 -6.60
N THR A 185 -11.53 -3.92 -5.79
CA THR A 185 -12.79 -4.60 -6.11
C THR A 185 -13.95 -3.61 -6.18
N THR A 186 -14.03 -2.69 -5.21
CA THR A 186 -15.09 -1.67 -5.17
C THR A 186 -14.99 -0.73 -6.37
N LEU A 187 -13.79 -0.24 -6.69
CA LEU A 187 -13.57 0.60 -7.88
C LEU A 187 -13.96 -0.14 -9.17
N PHE A 188 -13.63 -1.42 -9.30
CA PHE A 188 -14.03 -2.21 -10.46
C PHE A 188 -15.56 -2.30 -10.60
N ILE A 189 -16.27 -2.58 -9.51
CA ILE A 189 -17.74 -2.68 -9.50
C ILE A 189 -18.36 -1.33 -9.88
N VAL A 190 -17.86 -0.22 -9.32
CA VAL A 190 -18.36 1.13 -9.61
C VAL A 190 -18.12 1.49 -11.07
N VAL A 191 -16.91 1.29 -11.60
CA VAL A 191 -16.59 1.60 -13.01
C VAL A 191 -17.43 0.75 -13.97
N LYS A 192 -17.58 -0.55 -13.68
CA LYS A 192 -18.41 -1.45 -14.51
C LYS A 192 -19.86 -1.00 -14.55
N SER A 193 -20.42 -0.64 -13.39
CA SER A 193 -21.81 -0.19 -13.30
C SER A 193 -22.01 1.21 -13.85
N GLU A 194 -21.00 2.09 -13.82
CA GLU A 194 -21.08 3.43 -14.43
C GLU A 194 -21.12 3.32 -15.95
N ARG A 195 -20.26 2.47 -16.53
CA ARG A 195 -20.23 2.23 -17.97
C ARG A 195 -21.54 1.63 -18.49
N SER A 196 -22.17 0.76 -17.71
CA SER A 196 -23.48 0.20 -18.05
C SER A 196 -24.58 1.26 -18.13
N TYR A 197 -24.44 2.36 -17.39
CA TYR A 197 -25.41 3.46 -17.33
C TYR A 197 -25.07 4.59 -18.32
N SER A 198 -23.80 4.90 -18.50
CA SER A 198 -23.32 5.91 -19.47
C SER A 198 -23.63 5.51 -20.91
N HIS A 199 -23.59 4.20 -21.23
CA HIS A 199 -23.99 3.71 -22.55
C HIS A 199 -25.44 4.03 -22.93
N SER A 200 -26.32 4.32 -21.95
CA SER A 200 -27.73 4.59 -22.22
C SER A 200 -28.10 6.07 -22.28
N ASN A 201 -27.40 6.99 -21.60
CA ASN A 201 -27.98 8.33 -21.35
C ASN A 201 -27.08 9.56 -21.53
N THR A 202 -25.75 9.47 -21.46
CA THR A 202 -24.91 10.68 -21.39
C THR A 202 -23.52 10.35 -21.88
N GLY A 203 -23.09 10.99 -22.98
CA GLY A 203 -21.78 10.82 -23.62
C GLY A 203 -20.58 11.32 -22.81
N ALA A 204 -20.68 11.37 -21.47
CA ALA A 204 -19.58 11.70 -20.59
C ALA A 204 -18.52 10.58 -20.61
N GLU A 205 -17.25 10.96 -20.71
CA GLU A 205 -16.16 9.98 -20.71
C GLU A 205 -15.98 9.39 -19.31
N THR A 206 -15.95 8.06 -19.21
CA THR A 206 -15.72 7.31 -17.96
C THR A 206 -14.38 6.59 -17.99
N PHE A 207 -13.87 6.22 -16.81
CA PHE A 207 -12.67 5.39 -16.67
C PHE A 207 -12.77 4.09 -17.48
N GLY A 208 -11.64 3.67 -18.05
CA GLY A 208 -11.56 2.50 -18.91
C GLY A 208 -11.72 1.19 -18.14
N ILE A 209 -12.55 0.27 -18.66
CA ILE A 209 -12.78 -1.05 -18.03
C ILE A 209 -11.49 -1.88 -17.91
N LYS A 210 -10.56 -1.75 -18.86
CA LYS A 210 -9.27 -2.44 -18.83
C LYS A 210 -8.40 -1.99 -17.66
N TRP A 211 -8.44 -0.69 -17.33
CA TRP A 211 -7.73 -0.15 -16.17
C TRP A 211 -8.34 -0.65 -14.86
N ALA A 212 -9.67 -0.64 -14.75
CA ALA A 212 -10.35 -1.19 -13.60
C ALA A 212 -10.10 -2.70 -13.41
N LEU A 213 -10.04 -3.46 -14.51
CA LEU A 213 -9.69 -4.89 -14.48
C LEU A 213 -8.24 -5.12 -14.02
N LEU A 214 -7.29 -4.28 -14.45
CA LEU A 214 -5.92 -4.32 -13.94
C LEU A 214 -5.89 -4.07 -12.43
N GLY A 215 -6.65 -3.08 -11.95
CA GLY A 215 -6.84 -2.84 -10.51
C GLY A 215 -7.36 -4.08 -9.79
N LEU A 216 -8.39 -4.74 -10.34
CA LEU A 216 -8.93 -5.98 -9.77
C LEU A 216 -7.87 -7.10 -9.69
N VAL A 217 -7.02 -7.25 -10.71
CA VAL A 217 -5.91 -8.21 -10.69
C VAL A 217 -4.93 -7.90 -9.56
N ILE A 218 -4.55 -6.62 -9.39
CA ILE A 218 -3.71 -6.17 -8.25
C ILE A 218 -4.39 -6.52 -6.92
N GLY A 219 -5.69 -6.25 -6.80
CA GLY A 219 -6.47 -6.58 -5.62
C GLY A 219 -6.47 -8.08 -5.31
N ILE A 220 -6.70 -8.94 -6.30
CA ILE A 220 -6.69 -10.40 -6.13
C ILE A 220 -5.31 -10.90 -5.69
N LEU A 221 -4.23 -10.35 -6.26
CA LEU A 221 -2.87 -10.64 -5.81
C LEU A 221 -2.64 -10.16 -4.37
N GLY A 222 -3.21 -9.00 -3.98
CA GLY A 222 -3.23 -8.55 -2.59
C GLY A 222 -3.95 -9.54 -1.66
N LEU A 223 -5.07 -10.13 -2.10
CA LEU A 223 -5.76 -11.18 -1.34
C LEU A 223 -4.89 -12.43 -1.17
N PHE A 224 -4.15 -12.84 -2.21
CA PHE A 224 -3.19 -13.94 -2.08
C PHE A 224 -2.07 -13.61 -1.09
N ASP A 225 -1.60 -12.36 -1.07
CA ASP A 225 -0.58 -11.93 -0.11
C ASP A 225 -1.11 -11.94 1.33
N PHE A 226 -2.33 -11.44 1.54
CA PHE A 226 -3.03 -11.56 2.83
C PHE A 226 -3.13 -13.02 3.30
N VAL A 227 -3.56 -13.94 2.42
CA VAL A 227 -3.64 -15.37 2.77
C VAL A 227 -2.26 -15.94 3.07
N ALA A 228 -1.23 -15.56 2.32
CA ALA A 228 0.15 -15.97 2.59
C ALA A 228 0.61 -15.48 3.97
N GLU A 229 0.31 -14.24 4.34
CA GLU A 229 0.61 -13.69 5.67
C GLU A 229 -0.03 -14.50 6.80
N ILE A 230 -1.30 -14.88 6.67
CA ILE A 230 -1.97 -15.75 7.66
C ILE A 230 -1.33 -17.14 7.72
N LEU A 231 -0.99 -17.71 6.57
CA LEU A 231 -0.42 -19.05 6.47
C LEU A 231 1.05 -19.14 6.90
N ARG A 232 1.74 -18.01 7.12
CA ARG A 232 3.11 -18.00 7.68
C ARG A 232 3.20 -18.71 9.03
N LEU A 233 2.09 -18.80 9.78
CA LEU A 233 1.99 -19.57 11.03
C LEU A 233 2.20 -21.07 10.82
N GLN A 234 1.89 -21.60 9.62
CA GLN A 234 2.07 -23.00 9.27
C GLN A 234 3.47 -23.29 8.72
N SER A 235 3.95 -22.48 7.77
CA SER A 235 5.29 -22.60 7.17
C SER A 235 5.88 -21.25 6.83
N TRP A 236 6.65 -20.69 7.77
CA TRP A 236 7.25 -19.36 7.62
C TRP A 236 8.02 -19.20 6.30
N VAL A 237 8.93 -20.14 6.00
CA VAL A 237 9.83 -20.03 4.83
C VAL A 237 9.04 -20.03 3.52
N THR A 238 8.11 -20.98 3.36
CA THR A 238 7.32 -21.11 2.11
C THR A 238 6.48 -19.88 1.85
N PHE A 239 5.72 -19.44 2.84
CA PHE A 239 4.78 -18.33 2.66
C PHE A 239 5.46 -16.97 2.61
N VAL A 240 6.63 -16.80 3.25
CA VAL A 240 7.47 -15.60 3.04
C VAL A 240 7.96 -15.54 1.59
N THR A 241 8.40 -16.65 1.00
CA THR A 241 8.84 -16.66 -0.41
C THR A 241 7.70 -16.35 -1.37
N ILE A 242 6.52 -16.94 -1.16
CA ILE A 242 5.32 -16.68 -1.98
C ILE A 242 4.93 -15.21 -1.88
N SER A 243 4.81 -14.70 -0.65
CA SER A 243 4.47 -13.31 -0.37
C SER A 243 5.47 -12.34 -1.02
N PHE A 244 6.77 -12.60 -0.89
CA PHE A 244 7.82 -11.81 -1.54
C PHE A 244 7.65 -11.75 -3.06
N LEU A 245 7.36 -12.89 -3.71
CA LEU A 245 7.16 -12.95 -5.16
C LEU A 245 5.92 -12.16 -5.59
N VAL A 246 4.78 -12.38 -4.92
CA VAL A 246 3.51 -11.71 -5.22
C VAL A 246 3.63 -10.20 -5.03
N ARG A 247 4.19 -9.79 -3.88
CA ARG A 247 4.45 -8.38 -3.57
C ARG A 247 5.37 -7.74 -4.60
N SER A 248 6.41 -8.45 -5.04
CA SER A 248 7.32 -7.92 -6.06
C SER A 248 6.61 -7.69 -7.39
N ILE A 249 5.81 -8.65 -7.87
CA ILE A 249 5.04 -8.49 -9.11
C ILE A 249 4.06 -7.31 -8.99
N ASN A 250 3.35 -7.20 -7.86
CA ASN A 250 2.41 -6.12 -7.62
C ASN A 250 3.10 -4.76 -7.60
N MET A 251 4.12 -4.57 -6.77
CA MET A 251 4.72 -3.26 -6.51
C MET A 251 5.67 -2.80 -7.62
N PHE A 252 6.51 -3.68 -8.16
CA PHE A 252 7.49 -3.26 -9.19
C PHE A 252 6.87 -3.12 -10.59
N ILE A 253 5.80 -3.86 -10.89
CA ILE A 253 5.27 -3.94 -12.26
C ILE A 253 3.84 -3.42 -12.31
N LEU A 254 2.91 -4.04 -11.60
CA LEU A 254 1.49 -3.80 -11.83
C LEU A 254 1.03 -2.42 -11.33
N VAL A 255 1.44 -2.01 -10.13
CA VAL A 255 1.06 -0.73 -9.53
C VAL A 255 1.62 0.46 -10.34
N PRO A 256 2.90 0.50 -10.75
CA PRO A 256 3.43 1.55 -11.61
C PRO A 256 2.69 1.65 -12.96
N ILE A 257 2.38 0.51 -13.59
CA ILE A 257 1.59 0.48 -14.84
C ILE A 257 0.17 1.00 -14.60
N TYR A 258 -0.46 0.59 -13.50
CA TYR A 258 -1.80 1.03 -13.11
C TYR A 258 -1.86 2.55 -12.90
N LEU A 259 -0.90 3.11 -12.15
CA LEU A 259 -0.79 4.55 -11.92
C LEU A 259 -0.43 5.31 -13.20
N PHE A 260 0.38 4.73 -14.08
CA PHE A 260 0.72 5.35 -15.36
C PHE A 260 -0.51 5.49 -16.25
N ILE A 261 -1.34 4.43 -16.34
CA ILE A 261 -2.59 4.46 -17.08
C ILE A 261 -3.57 5.44 -16.43
N LEU A 262 -3.68 5.42 -15.09
CA LEU A 262 -4.54 6.33 -14.35
C LEU A 262 -4.16 7.80 -14.59
N GLY A 263 -2.88 8.13 -14.46
CA GLY A 263 -2.37 9.50 -14.64
C GLY A 263 -2.65 10.07 -16.02
N ARG A 264 -2.88 9.22 -17.04
CA ARG A 264 -3.31 9.65 -18.37
C ARG A 264 -4.82 9.82 -18.50
N GLN A 265 -5.61 8.98 -17.83
CA GLN A 265 -7.08 9.05 -17.89
C GLN A 265 -7.62 10.20 -17.04
N LEU A 266 -6.97 10.49 -15.89
CA LEU A 266 -7.47 11.42 -14.91
C LEU A 266 -7.68 12.84 -15.46
N PRO A 267 -6.72 13.47 -16.19
CA PRO A 267 -6.90 14.82 -16.72
C PRO A 267 -8.02 14.92 -17.76
N ILE A 268 -8.17 13.88 -18.59
CA ILE A 268 -9.18 13.82 -19.66
C ILE A 268 -10.59 13.77 -19.04
N ILE A 269 -10.79 12.83 -18.10
CA ILE A 269 -12.08 12.64 -17.43
C ILE A 269 -12.42 13.86 -16.57
N LYS A 270 -11.42 14.45 -15.90
CA LYS A 270 -11.61 15.67 -15.11
C LYS A 270 -12.05 16.85 -15.99
N GLY A 271 -11.45 17.03 -17.17
CA GLY A 271 -11.88 18.05 -18.13
C GLY A 271 -13.33 17.85 -18.58
N SER A 272 -13.70 16.62 -18.97
CA SER A 272 -15.08 16.29 -19.35
C SER A 272 -16.07 16.51 -18.20
N PHE A 273 -15.66 16.20 -16.96
CA PHE A 273 -16.46 16.42 -15.75
C PHE A 273 -16.70 17.89 -15.44
N GLU A 274 -15.68 18.74 -15.60
CA GLU A 274 -15.78 20.19 -15.39
C GLU A 274 -16.67 20.84 -16.48
N GLU A 275 -16.50 20.48 -17.75
CA GLU A 275 -17.35 20.94 -18.85
C GLU A 275 -18.82 20.58 -18.66
N TRP A 276 -19.10 19.33 -18.24
CA TRP A 276 -20.44 18.88 -17.95
C TRP A 276 -21.07 19.68 -16.80
N ASN A 277 -20.36 19.86 -15.68
CA ASN A 277 -20.86 20.65 -14.56
C ASN A 277 -21.14 22.11 -14.95
N HIS A 278 -20.33 22.72 -15.82
CA HIS A 278 -20.56 24.08 -16.30
C HIS A 278 -21.75 24.18 -17.27
N SER A 279 -21.98 23.17 -18.11
CA SER A 279 -23.12 23.17 -19.04
C SER A 279 -24.48 22.95 -18.36
N ASP A 280 -24.53 22.11 -17.32
CA ASP A 280 -25.78 21.87 -16.55
C ASP A 280 -26.04 22.93 -15.48
N ALA A 281 -25.03 23.63 -14.97
CA ALA A 281 -25.23 24.78 -14.05
C ALA A 281 -25.93 25.98 -14.72
N GLY A 282 -26.05 26.00 -16.05
CA GLY A 282 -26.71 27.05 -16.83
C GLY A 282 -28.15 26.76 -17.24
N LYS A 283 -28.68 25.56 -17.01
CA LYS A 283 -30.10 25.27 -17.26
C LYS A 283 -30.86 25.35 -15.94
N PRO A 284 -31.57 26.45 -15.64
CA PRO A 284 -32.65 26.36 -14.67
C PRO A 284 -33.55 25.22 -15.13
N LEU A 285 -33.83 24.27 -14.23
CA LEU A 285 -34.90 23.29 -14.43
C LEU A 285 -36.10 24.09 -14.94
N SER A 286 -36.46 23.94 -16.22
CA SER A 286 -37.60 24.68 -16.73
C SER A 286 -38.79 24.19 -15.90
N PRO A 287 -39.54 25.08 -15.23
CA PRO A 287 -40.67 24.68 -14.41
C PRO A 287 -41.81 24.02 -15.22
N ASP A 288 -41.67 23.94 -16.54
CA ASP A 288 -42.78 23.75 -17.47
C ASP A 288 -43.04 22.29 -17.87
N GLU A 289 -42.25 21.31 -17.39
CA GLU A 289 -42.57 19.87 -17.63
C GLU A 289 -43.54 19.26 -16.60
N ASN A 290 -44.17 20.09 -15.76
CA ASN A 290 -45.35 19.71 -14.96
C ASN A 290 -46.68 20.16 -15.59
N VAL A 291 -46.67 20.65 -16.83
CA VAL A 291 -47.90 21.09 -17.50
C VAL A 291 -48.49 19.95 -18.33
N LEU A 292 -49.55 19.36 -17.76
CA LEU A 292 -50.64 18.64 -18.42
C LEU A 292 -50.32 17.30 -19.11
N GLY A 293 -50.43 16.24 -18.31
CA GLY A 293 -50.79 14.89 -18.78
C GLY A 293 -51.94 14.27 -17.96
N THR A 294 -52.76 15.10 -17.32
CA THR A 294 -54.05 14.67 -16.74
C THR A 294 -55.16 15.28 -17.58
N ASP A 295 -55.57 14.56 -18.64
CA ASP A 295 -56.91 14.70 -19.22
C ASP A 295 -57.37 13.34 -19.75
N THR A 296 -58.25 12.73 -18.95
CA THR A 296 -59.52 12.09 -19.35
C THR A 296 -59.55 11.12 -20.54
N SER A 297 -59.74 9.82 -20.28
CA SER A 297 -61.05 9.11 -20.31
C SER A 297 -60.92 7.65 -19.90
#